data_AF-A0A560HJ84-F1
#
_entry.id   AF-A0A560HJ84-F1
#
_cell.length_a   1.000
_cell.length_b   1.000
_cell.length_c   1.000
_cell.angle_alpha   90.00
_cell.angle_beta   90.00
_cell.angle_gamma   90.00
#
_symmetry.space_group_name_H-M   'P 1'
#
loop_
_entity.id
_entity.type
_entity.pdbx_description
1 polymer ?
#
loop_
_entity_poly.entity_id
_entity_poly.type
_entity_poly.pdbx_seq_one_letter_code
_entity_poly.pdbx_strand_id
1 'polypeptide(L)'
;MAEIDISIVVVAVSSFLFALGCGIFFHDHPVWKWIDIVYYSLSVFGVILLFVSEDLNRAMLRIQEKEREIERHWASAFPGAGTGVPAIPVLPASSPDHWRASYEALKAEQDLGELCRQAPSLDCAPHTSHASFIKRDFQQFDAGTMAVPADRARKEEDFCQRAYQLVDHLALNSGVGTDDYALVKQRLLAVERNEASALETAALAEAIGTSHDRILSAVPTEKYAAVERLLGTEGEFAEELFTLLSFCATRPADATAKQRHIDLLQSVQETRHQTPPEVQQAIREAEQMASASLPQRVSRFIRLNLWPFILTLALAGKFGKAVSGFGGLRRLRVAP
;
A
#
# COMPACT_ATOMS: atom_id res chain seq x y z
N MET A 1 -28.51 -6.16 -1.60
CA MET A 1 -29.38 -6.93 -2.52
C MET A 1 -28.46 -7.88 -3.25
N ALA A 2 -28.65 -9.19 -3.11
CA ALA A 2 -27.86 -10.16 -3.87
C ALA A 2 -28.28 -10.05 -5.33
N GLU A 3 -27.38 -9.60 -6.20
CA GLU A 3 -27.57 -9.73 -7.65
C GLU A 3 -27.71 -11.22 -7.95
N ILE A 4 -28.90 -11.62 -8.37
CA ILE A 4 -29.10 -12.99 -8.85
C ILE A 4 -28.26 -13.12 -10.11
N ASP A 5 -27.25 -13.98 -10.05
CA ASP A 5 -26.34 -14.20 -11.17
C ASP A 5 -27.14 -14.81 -12.34
N ILE A 6 -27.42 -13.97 -13.35
CA ILE A 6 -28.22 -14.30 -14.54
C ILE A 6 -27.69 -15.58 -15.20
N SER A 7 -26.38 -15.80 -15.11
CA SER A 7 -25.66 -16.98 -15.59
C SER A 7 -26.24 -18.29 -15.02
N ILE A 8 -26.53 -18.32 -13.71
CA ILE A 8 -27.07 -19.51 -13.04
C ILE A 8 -28.49 -19.79 -13.53
N VAL A 9 -29.31 -18.74 -13.69
CA VAL A 9 -30.69 -18.87 -14.17
C VAL A 9 -30.72 -19.42 -15.60
N VAL A 10 -29.86 -18.90 -16.48
CA VAL A 10 -29.76 -19.38 -17.87
C VAL A 10 -29.34 -20.85 -17.92
N VAL A 11 -28.33 -21.25 -17.14
CA VAL A 11 -27.90 -22.66 -17.08
C VAL A 11 -28.99 -23.56 -16.49
N ALA A 12 -29.72 -23.09 -15.48
CA ALA A 12 -30.86 -23.83 -14.93
C ALA A 12 -31.96 -24.04 -15.96
N VAL A 13 -32.44 -22.98 -16.61
CA VAL A 13 -33.52 -23.10 -17.61
C VAL A 13 -33.09 -24.00 -18.77
N SER A 14 -31.90 -23.79 -19.32
CA SER A 14 -31.38 -24.60 -20.44
C SER A 14 -31.21 -26.08 -20.08
N SER A 15 -30.66 -26.40 -18.90
CA SER A 15 -30.49 -27.79 -18.46
C SER A 15 -31.81 -28.50 -18.22
N PHE A 16 -32.82 -27.81 -17.67
CA PHE A 16 -34.16 -28.38 -17.49
C PHE A 16 -34.90 -28.60 -18.81
N LEU A 17 -34.80 -27.67 -19.77
CA LEU A 17 -35.36 -27.84 -21.11
C LEU A 17 -34.70 -28.99 -21.87
N PHE A 18 -33.38 -29.10 -21.74
CA PHE A 18 -32.63 -30.21 -22.32
C PHE A 18 -33.05 -31.56 -21.70
N ALA A 19 -33.12 -31.63 -20.37
CA ALA A 19 -33.56 -32.84 -19.67
C ALA A 19 -35.00 -33.23 -20.00
N LEU A 20 -35.90 -32.24 -20.18
CA LEU A 20 -37.26 -32.44 -20.65
C LEU A 20 -37.28 -33.10 -22.04
N GLY A 21 -36.54 -32.53 -22.99
CA GLY A 21 -36.43 -33.07 -24.34
C GLY A 21 -35.87 -34.50 -24.33
N CYS A 22 -34.74 -34.72 -23.65
CA CYS A 22 -34.16 -36.05 -23.53
C CYS A 22 -35.13 -37.06 -22.89
N GLY A 23 -35.86 -36.65 -21.84
CA GLY A 23 -36.85 -37.49 -21.17
C GLY A 23 -37.96 -37.97 -22.10
N ILE A 24 -38.43 -37.09 -22.99
CA ILE A 24 -39.48 -37.41 -23.98
C ILE A 24 -38.93 -38.34 -25.07
N PHE A 25 -37.80 -37.99 -25.69
CA PHE A 25 -37.29 -38.70 -26.87
C PHE A 25 -36.62 -40.03 -26.54
N PHE A 26 -35.96 -40.16 -25.39
CA PHE A 26 -35.13 -41.34 -25.05
C PHE A 26 -35.72 -42.14 -23.88
N HIS A 27 -37.04 -42.21 -23.73
CA HIS A 27 -37.69 -42.77 -22.54
C HIS A 27 -37.29 -44.21 -22.19
N ASP A 28 -37.05 -45.07 -23.19
CA ASP A 28 -36.67 -46.47 -22.98
C ASP A 28 -35.15 -46.69 -22.81
N HIS A 29 -34.35 -45.61 -22.87
CA HIS A 29 -32.89 -45.74 -22.88
C HIS A 29 -32.35 -46.15 -21.50
N PRO A 30 -31.40 -47.10 -21.41
CA PRO A 30 -30.86 -47.60 -20.14
C PRO A 30 -30.15 -46.52 -19.30
N VAL A 31 -29.81 -45.38 -19.90
CA VAL A 31 -29.19 -44.22 -19.19
C VAL A 31 -30.07 -43.74 -18.02
N TRP A 32 -31.41 -43.81 -18.12
CA TRP A 32 -32.29 -43.38 -17.02
C TRP A 32 -32.16 -44.24 -15.75
N LYS A 33 -31.65 -45.48 -15.87
CA LYS A 33 -31.35 -46.33 -14.71
C LYS A 33 -30.12 -45.83 -13.96
N TRP A 34 -29.13 -45.31 -14.67
CA TRP A 34 -27.88 -44.78 -14.10
C TRP A 34 -28.04 -43.39 -13.49
N ILE A 35 -29.05 -42.62 -13.94
CA ILE A 35 -29.27 -41.26 -13.44
C ILE A 35 -29.47 -41.20 -11.93
N ASP A 36 -30.10 -42.20 -11.30
CA ASP A 36 -30.28 -42.18 -9.83
C ASP A 36 -28.93 -42.25 -9.12
N ILE A 37 -28.02 -43.12 -9.57
CA ILE A 37 -26.70 -43.30 -8.99
C ILE A 37 -25.89 -42.00 -9.08
N VAL A 38 -25.93 -41.36 -10.25
CA VAL A 38 -25.26 -40.07 -10.49
C VAL A 38 -25.91 -38.94 -9.70
N TYR A 39 -27.24 -38.90 -9.66
CA TYR A 39 -28.02 -37.89 -8.94
C TYR A 39 -27.70 -37.88 -7.44
N TYR A 40 -27.75 -39.04 -6.78
CA TYR A 40 -27.50 -39.10 -5.35
C TYR A 40 -26.06 -38.71 -5.00
N SER A 41 -25.10 -39.13 -5.82
CA SER A 41 -23.69 -38.77 -5.65
C SER A 41 -23.47 -37.26 -5.81
N LEU A 42 -24.03 -36.64 -6.86
CA LEU A 42 -23.94 -35.20 -7.09
C LEU A 42 -24.70 -34.40 -6.02
N SER A 43 -25.82 -34.91 -5.51
CA SER A 43 -26.61 -34.25 -4.46
C SER A 43 -25.84 -34.21 -3.14
N VAL A 44 -25.24 -35.33 -2.72
CA VAL A 44 -24.39 -35.38 -1.52
C VAL A 44 -23.20 -34.44 -1.68
N PHE A 45 -22.53 -34.45 -2.83
CA PHE A 45 -21.41 -33.57 -3.10
C PHE A 45 -21.81 -32.09 -3.09
N GLY A 46 -22.95 -31.75 -3.69
CA GLY A 46 -23.50 -30.40 -3.69
C GLY A 46 -23.84 -29.90 -2.27
N VAL A 47 -24.40 -30.75 -1.41
CA VAL A 47 -24.67 -30.40 -0.01
C VAL A 47 -23.38 -30.17 0.77
N ILE A 48 -22.36 -31.02 0.60
CA ILE A 48 -21.06 -30.84 1.25
C ILE A 48 -20.42 -29.51 0.82
N LEU A 49 -20.44 -29.21 -0.48
CA LEU A 49 -19.92 -27.94 -1.00
C LEU A 49 -20.69 -26.73 -0.48
N LEU A 50 -22.01 -26.84 -0.33
CA LEU A 50 -22.86 -25.80 0.23
C LEU A 50 -22.41 -25.45 1.66
N PHE A 51 -22.23 -26.43 2.54
CA PHE A 51 -21.76 -26.20 3.91
C PHE A 51 -20.36 -25.56 3.95
N VAL A 52 -19.42 -26.05 3.13
CA VAL A 52 -18.07 -25.48 3.05
C VAL A 52 -18.10 -24.03 2.54
N SER A 53 -18.98 -23.72 1.58
CA SER A 53 -19.15 -22.37 1.07
C SER A 53 -19.75 -21.42 2.10
N GLU A 54 -20.63 -21.92 2.97
CA GLU A 54 -21.32 -21.09 3.94
C GLU A 54 -20.41 -20.62 5.08
N ASP A 55 -19.52 -21.48 5.57
CA ASP A 55 -18.53 -21.10 6.58
C ASP A 55 -17.54 -20.04 6.05
N LEU A 56 -17.10 -20.19 4.80
CA LEU A 56 -16.24 -19.21 4.14
C LEU A 56 -16.96 -17.88 3.88
N ASN A 57 -18.22 -17.92 3.45
CA ASN A 57 -19.01 -16.70 3.27
C ASN A 57 -19.27 -15.99 4.60
N ARG A 58 -19.54 -16.73 5.69
CA ARG A 58 -19.70 -16.14 7.03
C ARG A 58 -18.40 -15.49 7.52
N ALA A 59 -17.25 -16.11 7.28
CA ALA A 59 -15.96 -15.51 7.60
C ALA A 59 -15.72 -14.22 6.80
N MET A 60 -15.99 -14.25 5.49
CA MET A 60 -15.84 -13.08 4.61
C MET A 60 -16.79 -11.94 5.02
N LEU A 61 -18.03 -12.24 5.36
CA LEU A 61 -19.00 -11.25 5.85
C LEU A 61 -18.54 -10.60 7.15
N ARG A 62 -17.98 -11.36 8.10
CA ARG A 62 -17.41 -10.80 9.34
C ARG A 62 -16.23 -9.86 9.07
N ILE A 63 -15.41 -10.15 8.06
CA ILE A 63 -14.30 -9.28 7.65
C ILE A 63 -14.84 -7.99 7.04
N GLN A 64 -15.77 -8.08 6.08
CA GLN A 64 -16.39 -6.91 5.45
C GLN A 64 -17.17 -6.04 6.45
N GLU A 65 -17.82 -6.65 7.43
CA GLU A 65 -18.54 -5.91 8.47
C GLU A 65 -17.58 -5.13 9.37
N LYS A 66 -16.44 -5.72 9.73
CA LYS A 66 -15.36 -5.01 10.44
C LYS A 66 -14.73 -3.90 9.61
N GLU A 67 -14.50 -4.13 8.31
CA GLU A 67 -14.01 -3.09 7.41
C GLU A 67 -14.99 -1.92 7.31
N ARG A 68 -16.29 -2.20 7.17
CA ARG A 68 -17.32 -1.16 7.18
C ARG A 68 -17.47 -0.46 8.53
N GLU A 69 -17.20 -1.15 9.63
CA GLU A 69 -17.19 -0.54 10.96
C GLU A 69 -16.01 0.42 11.10
N ILE A 70 -14.82 0.02 10.63
CA ILE A 70 -13.63 0.88 10.55
C ILE A 70 -13.89 2.08 9.64
N GLU A 71 -14.48 1.86 8.46
CA GLU A 71 -14.83 2.92 7.51
C GLU A 71 -15.86 3.89 8.10
N ARG A 72 -16.85 3.39 8.84
CA ARG A 72 -17.82 4.23 9.57
C ARG A 72 -17.16 5.04 10.67
N HIS A 73 -16.29 4.43 11.48
CA HIS A 73 -15.51 5.15 12.49
C HIS A 73 -14.65 6.23 11.83
N TRP A 74 -14.02 5.92 10.71
CA TRP A 74 -13.21 6.84 9.94
C TRP A 74 -14.02 8.03 9.39
N ALA A 75 -15.17 7.76 8.75
CA ALA A 75 -16.07 8.81 8.25
C ALA A 75 -16.62 9.70 9.39
N SER A 76 -16.82 9.14 10.59
CA SER A 76 -17.27 9.90 11.76
C SER A 76 -16.16 10.74 12.41
N ALA A 77 -14.91 10.26 12.38
CA ALA A 77 -13.76 10.97 12.94
C ALA A 77 -13.23 12.09 12.03
N PHE A 78 -13.46 11.99 10.72
CA PHE A 78 -12.98 12.95 9.72
C PHE A 78 -14.11 13.45 8.81
N PRO A 79 -15.05 14.26 9.33
CA PRO A 79 -16.12 14.83 8.52
C PRO A 79 -15.54 15.74 7.43
N GLY A 80 -15.66 15.34 6.17
CA GLY A 80 -15.13 16.06 5.00
C GLY A 80 -14.06 15.31 4.21
N ALA A 81 -13.50 14.23 4.76
CA ALA A 81 -12.75 13.27 3.94
C ALA A 81 -13.78 12.50 3.08
N GLY A 82 -13.65 12.53 1.75
CA GLY A 82 -14.61 11.91 0.84
C GLY A 82 -14.89 10.43 1.15
N THR A 83 -16.01 9.90 0.64
CA THR A 83 -16.38 8.49 0.83
C THR A 83 -15.29 7.55 0.31
N GLY A 84 -14.75 6.74 1.21
CA GLY A 84 -13.64 5.83 1.00
C GLY A 84 -12.48 6.21 1.90
N VAL A 85 -12.11 5.31 2.81
CA VAL A 85 -10.78 5.38 3.47
C VAL A 85 -9.79 5.65 2.34
N PRO A 86 -9.05 6.78 2.33
CA PRO A 86 -8.07 7.00 1.29
C PRO A 86 -7.22 5.75 1.34
N ALA A 87 -7.18 5.00 0.22
CA ALA A 87 -6.14 4.04 0.02
C ALA A 87 -4.90 4.83 0.38
N ILE A 88 -4.31 4.53 1.55
CA ILE A 88 -3.18 5.30 2.07
C ILE A 88 -2.28 5.38 0.87
N PRO A 89 -2.08 6.57 0.26
CA PRO A 89 -1.15 6.65 -0.81
C PRO A 89 0.15 6.38 -0.07
N VAL A 90 0.58 5.13 -0.10
CA VAL A 90 1.98 4.78 -0.03
C VAL A 90 2.50 5.53 -1.23
N LEU A 91 2.84 6.80 -1.01
CA LEU A 91 3.40 7.67 -2.00
C LEU A 91 4.50 6.82 -2.64
N PRO A 92 4.45 6.58 -3.97
CA PRO A 92 5.44 5.73 -4.63
C PRO A 92 6.89 6.23 -4.41
N ALA A 93 7.06 7.45 -3.91
CA ALA A 93 8.32 8.08 -3.53
C ALA A 93 8.74 7.89 -2.06
N SER A 94 8.01 7.11 -1.25
CA SER A 94 8.38 6.80 0.13
C SER A 94 8.69 5.31 0.26
N SER A 95 9.80 4.87 -0.33
CA SER A 95 10.38 3.62 0.17
C SER A 95 10.65 3.84 1.67
N PRO A 96 10.39 2.85 2.54
CA PRO A 96 10.72 2.91 3.97
C PRO A 96 12.18 3.30 4.28
N ASP A 97 13.04 3.37 3.27
CA ASP A 97 14.46 3.60 3.37
C ASP A 97 14.89 5.04 3.02
N HIS A 98 14.01 5.93 2.55
CA HIS A 98 14.44 7.28 2.14
C HIS A 98 14.97 8.15 3.28
N TRP A 99 14.25 8.23 4.40
CA TRP A 99 14.74 8.99 5.56
C TRP A 99 15.97 8.31 6.20
N ARG A 100 16.06 6.97 6.15
CA ARG A 100 17.24 6.23 6.63
C ARG A 100 18.45 6.54 5.75
N ALA A 101 18.31 6.46 4.44
CA ALA A 101 19.36 6.83 3.49
C ALA A 101 19.78 8.30 3.66
N SER A 102 18.82 9.19 3.92
CA SER A 102 19.09 10.60 4.22
C SER A 102 19.88 10.78 5.50
N TYR A 103 19.53 10.04 6.56
CA TYR A 103 20.30 10.03 7.80
C TYR A 103 21.71 9.44 7.59
N GLU A 104 21.85 8.36 6.82
CA GLU A 104 23.15 7.75 6.50
C GLU A 104 24.05 8.70 5.70
N ALA A 105 23.49 9.48 4.77
CA ALA A 105 24.23 10.51 4.04
C ALA A 105 24.70 11.64 4.98
N LEU A 106 23.83 12.16 5.85
CA LEU A 106 24.22 13.16 6.87
C LEU A 106 25.30 12.62 7.80
N LYS A 107 25.20 11.34 8.20
CA LYS A 107 26.21 10.68 9.02
C LYS A 107 27.54 10.54 8.30
N ALA A 108 27.53 10.20 7.01
CA ALA A 108 28.75 10.14 6.20
C ALA A 108 29.45 11.50 6.13
N GLU A 109 28.70 12.60 5.97
CA GLU A 109 29.24 13.96 6.01
C GLU A 109 29.80 14.32 7.39
N GLN A 110 29.12 13.91 8.46
CA GLN A 110 29.64 14.06 9.83
C GLN A 110 30.98 13.32 10.01
N ASP A 111 31.06 12.07 9.58
CA ASP A 111 32.26 11.23 9.69
C ASP A 111 33.41 11.83 8.85
N LEU A 112 33.11 12.37 7.66
CA LEU A 112 34.07 13.07 6.82
C LEU A 112 34.65 14.31 7.52
N GLY A 113 33.80 15.15 8.13
CA GLY A 113 34.28 16.30 8.88
C GLY A 113 35.03 15.94 10.18
N GLU A 114 34.80 14.76 10.75
CA GLU A 114 35.63 14.22 11.85
C GLU A 114 37.01 13.76 11.36
N LEU A 115 37.10 13.12 10.19
CA LEU A 115 38.37 12.75 9.56
C LEU A 115 39.19 13.99 9.18
N CYS A 116 38.54 14.99 8.59
CA CYS A 116 39.17 16.25 8.23
C CYS A 116 39.78 16.99 9.44
N ARG A 117 39.15 16.93 10.61
CA ARG A 117 39.73 17.48 11.86
C ARG A 117 41.02 16.79 12.28
N GLN A 118 41.20 15.52 11.92
CA GLN A 118 42.41 14.75 12.23
C GLN A 118 43.52 14.97 11.18
N ALA A 119 43.20 15.52 10.01
CA ALA A 119 44.11 15.73 8.88
C ALA A 119 44.18 17.21 8.48
N PRO A 120 44.82 18.09 9.29
CA PRO A 120 44.82 19.55 9.08
C PRO A 120 45.56 20.03 7.82
N SER A 121 46.21 19.14 7.08
CA SER A 121 46.84 19.44 5.79
C SER A 121 45.85 19.52 4.62
N LEU A 122 44.60 19.10 4.82
CA LEU A 122 43.53 19.18 3.82
C LEU A 122 42.68 20.43 4.07
N ASP A 123 42.35 21.16 3.00
CA ASP A 123 41.45 22.32 3.04
C ASP A 123 40.00 21.83 3.23
N CYS A 124 39.65 21.50 4.47
CA CYS A 124 38.38 20.87 4.86
C CYS A 124 37.49 21.77 5.73
N ALA A 125 37.69 23.10 5.69
CA ALA A 125 36.92 24.01 6.55
C ALA A 125 35.39 23.83 6.42
N PRO A 126 34.80 23.66 5.21
CA PRO A 126 33.36 23.48 5.04
C PRO A 126 32.84 22.19 5.70
N HIS A 127 33.46 21.04 5.39
CA HIS A 127 33.08 19.74 5.97
C HIS A 127 33.21 19.73 7.50
N THR A 128 34.21 20.41 8.06
CA THR A 128 34.36 20.52 9.51
C THR A 128 33.20 21.30 10.15
N SER A 129 32.77 22.37 9.48
CA SER A 129 31.61 23.17 9.88
C SER A 129 30.32 22.35 9.82
N HIS A 130 30.03 21.71 8.67
CA HIS A 130 28.84 20.87 8.47
C HIS A 130 28.76 19.75 9.51
N ALA A 131 29.86 19.01 9.71
CA ALA A 131 29.90 17.94 10.69
C ALA A 131 29.61 18.41 12.11
N SER A 132 29.96 19.65 12.47
CA SER A 132 29.65 20.20 13.79
C SER A 132 28.16 20.49 13.98
N PHE A 133 27.47 20.95 12.93
CA PHE A 133 26.02 21.19 12.95
C PHE A 133 25.24 19.87 12.89
N ILE A 134 25.61 18.97 11.98
CA ILE A 134 25.00 17.64 11.88
C ILE A 134 25.14 16.92 13.22
N LYS A 135 26.33 16.91 13.82
CA LYS A 135 26.53 16.32 15.14
C LYS A 135 25.63 16.97 16.18
N ARG A 136 25.56 18.29 16.25
CA ARG A 136 24.70 18.99 17.22
C ARG A 136 23.24 18.57 17.12
N ASP A 137 22.70 18.51 15.90
CA ASP A 137 21.26 18.34 15.69
C ASP A 137 20.84 16.86 15.60
N PHE A 138 21.78 15.96 15.26
CA PHE A 138 21.52 14.53 15.05
C PHE A 138 22.27 13.58 16.01
N GLN A 139 23.09 14.03 16.97
CA GLN A 139 23.91 13.14 17.84
C GLN A 139 23.11 12.03 18.55
N GLN A 140 21.85 12.29 18.90
CA GLN A 140 21.00 11.32 19.61
C GLN A 140 20.00 10.60 18.70
N PHE A 141 20.00 10.93 17.40
CA PHE A 141 19.06 10.34 16.47
C PHE A 141 19.54 8.95 16.07
N ASP A 142 18.69 7.94 16.26
CA ASP A 142 18.95 6.56 15.84
C ASP A 142 17.92 6.14 14.80
N ALA A 143 18.38 5.82 13.59
CA ALA A 143 17.52 5.31 12.55
C ALA A 143 16.90 3.94 12.91
N GLY A 144 17.65 3.03 13.54
CA GLY A 144 17.17 1.71 14.00
C GLY A 144 16.36 0.87 12.99
N THR A 145 15.89 -0.28 13.45
CA THR A 145 14.94 -1.14 12.71
C THR A 145 13.52 -0.90 13.24
N MET A 146 12.68 -0.28 12.41
CA MET A 146 11.34 0.13 12.81
C MET A 146 10.29 -0.77 12.14
N ALA A 147 10.05 -1.93 12.75
CA ALA A 147 9.04 -2.90 12.31
C ALA A 147 7.60 -2.41 12.55
N VAL A 148 7.41 -1.48 13.49
CA VAL A 148 6.12 -0.92 13.90
C VAL A 148 5.86 0.40 13.13
N PRO A 149 4.79 0.49 12.31
CA PRO A 149 4.45 1.70 11.56
C PRO A 149 4.31 2.98 12.38
N ALA A 150 3.67 2.94 13.56
CA ALA A 150 3.48 4.12 14.40
C ALA A 150 4.80 4.69 14.92
N ASP A 151 5.69 3.81 15.41
CA ASP A 151 7.02 4.23 15.86
C ASP A 151 7.83 4.80 14.68
N ARG A 152 7.71 4.19 13.49
CA ARG A 152 8.38 4.68 12.29
C ARG A 152 7.94 6.11 11.97
N ALA A 153 6.63 6.36 11.94
CA ALA A 153 6.09 7.69 11.70
C ALA A 153 6.59 8.72 12.72
N ARG A 154 6.73 8.34 13.99
CA ARG A 154 7.30 9.20 15.05
C ARG A 154 8.77 9.53 14.80
N LYS A 155 9.61 8.55 14.45
CA LYS A 155 11.03 8.80 14.14
C LYS A 155 11.23 9.61 12.86
N GLU A 156 10.42 9.37 11.84
CA GLU A 156 10.43 10.19 10.63
C GLU A 156 10.10 11.64 10.94
N GLU A 157 9.14 11.89 11.85
CA GLU A 157 8.80 13.26 12.25
C GLU A 157 9.94 13.92 13.04
N ASP A 158 10.54 13.21 14.01
CA ASP A 158 11.72 13.69 14.75
C ASP A 158 12.90 13.99 13.81
N PHE A 159 13.13 13.12 12.81
CA PHE A 159 14.12 13.36 11.76
C PHE A 159 13.84 14.66 11.03
N CYS A 160 12.62 14.85 10.55
CA CYS A 160 12.25 16.04 9.78
C CYS A 160 12.36 17.32 10.61
N GLN A 161 11.95 17.27 11.88
CA GLN A 161 12.09 18.42 12.77
C GLN A 161 13.56 18.82 12.98
N ARG A 162 14.44 17.84 13.21
CA ARG A 162 15.89 18.07 13.34
C ARG A 162 16.53 18.54 12.06
N ALA A 163 16.08 18.02 10.92
CA ALA A 163 16.54 18.44 9.61
C ALA A 163 16.22 19.92 9.33
N TYR A 164 15.02 20.39 9.67
CA TYR A 164 14.70 21.82 9.56
C TYR A 164 15.55 22.68 10.49
N GLN A 165 15.83 22.21 11.71
CA GLN A 165 16.76 22.90 12.63
C GLN A 165 18.18 22.98 12.06
N LEU A 166 18.66 21.91 11.42
CA LEU A 166 19.95 21.89 10.75
C LEU A 166 20.01 22.94 9.63
N VAL A 167 18.98 22.99 8.77
CA VAL A 167 18.90 23.99 7.70
C VAL A 167 18.88 25.41 8.28
N ASP A 168 18.13 25.63 9.36
CA ASP A 168 18.09 26.93 10.05
C ASP A 168 19.46 27.33 10.62
N HIS A 169 20.17 26.40 11.25
CA HIS A 169 21.51 26.64 11.77
C HIS A 169 22.51 26.94 10.66
N LEU A 170 22.47 26.20 9.55
CA LEU A 170 23.34 26.42 8.39
C LEU A 170 23.06 27.76 7.71
N ALA A 171 21.77 28.14 7.56
CA ALA A 171 21.38 29.42 6.98
C ALA A 171 21.81 30.62 7.84
N LEU A 172 21.83 30.48 9.17
CA LEU A 172 22.25 31.55 10.09
C LEU A 172 23.77 31.68 10.22
N ASN A 173 24.52 30.61 9.94
CA ASN A 173 25.95 30.53 10.23
C ASN A 173 26.82 30.18 9.01
N SER A 174 26.32 30.40 7.77
CA SER A 174 27.12 30.15 6.57
C SER A 174 28.38 31.03 6.61
N GLY A 175 29.54 30.40 6.75
CA GLY A 175 30.81 31.10 7.01
C GLY A 175 31.29 31.99 5.87
N VAL A 176 30.64 31.87 4.70
CA VAL A 176 30.99 32.50 3.44
C VAL A 176 30.02 33.64 3.08
N GLY A 177 28.95 33.81 3.86
CA GLY A 177 27.86 34.74 3.52
C GLY A 177 27.10 34.32 2.25
N THR A 178 27.12 33.03 1.90
CA THR A 178 26.26 32.49 0.85
C THR A 178 24.84 32.35 1.38
N ASP A 179 23.87 32.70 0.53
CA ASP A 179 22.44 32.50 0.81
C ASP A 179 21.98 31.05 0.47
N ASP A 180 22.90 30.12 0.22
CA ASP A 180 22.60 28.79 -0.34
C ASP A 180 21.63 28.01 0.56
N TYR A 181 21.88 27.94 1.88
CA TYR A 181 20.97 27.29 2.82
C TYR A 181 19.67 28.08 3.06
N ALA A 182 19.70 29.40 2.89
CA ALA A 182 18.48 30.21 2.92
C ALA A 182 17.60 29.90 1.69
N LEU A 183 18.20 29.66 0.52
CA LEU A 183 17.52 29.18 -0.68
C LEU A 183 16.96 27.77 -0.47
N VAL A 184 17.73 26.85 0.13
CA VAL A 184 17.24 25.51 0.51
C VAL A 184 15.99 25.64 1.41
N LYS A 185 16.06 26.44 2.47
CA LYS A 185 14.92 26.69 3.38
C LYS A 185 13.70 27.22 2.63
N GLN A 186 13.89 28.24 1.79
CA GLN A 186 12.82 28.85 1.01
C GLN A 186 12.15 27.84 0.08
N ARG A 187 12.95 26.99 -0.58
CA ARG A 187 12.44 25.96 -1.49
C ARG A 187 11.70 24.85 -0.74
N LEU A 188 12.21 24.39 0.41
CA LEU A 188 11.49 23.42 1.24
C LEU A 188 10.12 23.97 1.69
N LEU A 189 10.04 25.25 2.07
CA LEU A 189 8.77 25.90 2.41
C LEU A 189 7.82 26.03 1.21
N ALA A 190 8.35 26.28 0.01
CA ALA A 190 7.54 26.31 -1.21
C ALA A 190 6.96 24.93 -1.54
N VAL A 191 7.75 23.85 -1.36
CA VAL A 191 7.27 22.46 -1.51
C VAL A 191 6.18 22.15 -0.47
N GLU A 192 6.38 22.54 0.78
CA GLU A 192 5.40 22.35 1.87
C GLU A 192 4.06 23.03 1.58
N ARG A 193 4.10 24.21 0.95
CA ARG A 193 2.89 24.95 0.54
C ARG A 193 2.27 24.44 -0.76
N ASN A 194 2.79 23.37 -1.37
CA ASN A 194 2.45 22.90 -2.71
C ASN A 194 2.61 23.99 -3.80
N GLU A 195 3.48 24.97 -3.58
CA GLU A 195 3.80 26.04 -4.53
C GLU A 195 4.90 25.62 -5.50
N ALA A 196 5.66 24.58 -5.17
CA ALA A 196 6.73 24.02 -5.96
C ALA A 196 6.75 22.50 -5.89
N SER A 197 7.30 21.85 -6.91
CA SER A 197 7.53 20.41 -6.88
C SER A 197 8.82 20.09 -6.12
N ALA A 198 8.80 19.03 -5.31
CA ALA A 198 10.00 18.46 -4.68
C ALA A 198 11.10 18.05 -5.70
N LEU A 199 10.74 17.91 -6.98
CA LEU A 199 11.63 17.53 -8.08
C LEU A 199 12.34 18.71 -8.76
N GLU A 200 12.20 19.95 -8.27
CA GLU A 200 12.86 21.13 -8.86
C GLU A 200 14.31 21.37 -8.35
N THR A 201 15.10 20.31 -8.18
CA THR A 201 16.53 20.41 -7.85
C THR A 201 17.30 21.32 -8.82
N ALA A 202 16.94 21.29 -10.12
CA ALA A 202 17.54 22.15 -11.13
C ALA A 202 17.33 23.66 -10.87
N ALA A 203 16.17 24.04 -10.32
CA ALA A 203 15.86 25.44 -10.03
C ALA A 203 16.58 25.96 -8.76
N LEU A 204 16.97 25.05 -7.86
CA LEU A 204 17.84 25.36 -6.73
C LEU A 204 19.29 25.51 -7.22
N ALA A 205 19.79 24.56 -8.01
CA ALA A 205 21.14 24.60 -8.59
C ALA A 205 21.40 25.89 -9.39
N GLU A 206 20.44 26.31 -10.22
CA GLU A 206 20.52 27.57 -10.97
C GLU A 206 20.58 28.80 -10.05
N ALA A 207 19.81 28.81 -8.97
CA ALA A 207 19.80 29.91 -8.00
C ALA A 207 21.12 29.99 -7.21
N ILE A 208 21.67 28.84 -6.81
CA ILE A 208 22.98 28.71 -6.17
C ILE A 208 24.09 29.20 -7.12
N GLY A 209 24.10 28.72 -8.37
CA GLY A 209 25.08 29.17 -9.38
C GLY A 209 25.03 30.68 -9.62
N THR A 210 23.83 31.26 -9.70
CA THR A 210 23.67 32.72 -9.83
C THR A 210 24.20 33.49 -8.61
N SER A 211 24.04 32.92 -7.41
CA SER A 211 24.60 33.48 -6.17
C SER A 211 26.13 33.46 -6.20
N HIS A 212 26.71 32.31 -6.59
CA HIS A 212 28.15 32.12 -6.68
C HIS A 212 28.80 33.06 -7.69
N ASP A 213 28.22 33.22 -8.88
CA ASP A 213 28.71 34.14 -9.91
C ASP A 213 28.80 35.59 -9.40
N ARG A 214 27.82 36.02 -8.59
CA ARG A 214 27.83 37.35 -7.98
C ARG A 214 28.96 37.50 -6.99
N ILE A 215 29.18 36.51 -6.12
CA ILE A 215 30.27 36.53 -5.13
C ILE A 215 31.62 36.55 -5.84
N LEU A 216 31.81 35.66 -6.83
CA LEU A 216 33.03 35.55 -7.60
C LEU A 216 33.37 36.84 -8.36
N SER A 217 32.36 37.57 -8.85
CA SER A 217 32.57 38.88 -9.49
C SER A 217 33.13 39.97 -8.56
N ALA A 218 32.97 39.81 -7.24
CA ALA A 218 33.45 40.75 -6.22
C ALA A 218 34.80 40.35 -5.61
N VAL A 219 35.30 39.14 -5.91
CA VAL A 219 36.52 38.58 -5.34
C VAL A 219 37.74 38.92 -6.20
N PRO A 220 38.89 39.32 -5.61
CA PRO A 220 40.12 39.50 -6.35
C PRO A 220 40.54 38.22 -7.09
N THR A 221 40.99 38.35 -8.34
CA THR A 221 41.35 37.22 -9.21
C THR A 221 42.36 36.25 -8.58
N GLU A 222 43.24 36.77 -7.72
CA GLU A 222 44.26 36.01 -6.98
C GLU A 222 43.66 35.00 -6.00
N LYS A 223 42.43 35.23 -5.54
CA LYS A 223 41.70 34.37 -4.60
C LYS A 223 40.58 33.57 -5.25
N TYR A 224 40.35 33.76 -6.55
CA TYR A 224 39.21 33.20 -7.28
C TYR A 224 39.14 31.68 -7.13
N ALA A 225 40.24 30.97 -7.40
CA ALA A 225 40.28 29.51 -7.35
C ALA A 225 40.03 28.93 -5.94
N ALA A 226 40.37 29.65 -4.88
CA ALA A 226 40.12 29.20 -3.51
C ALA A 226 38.64 29.42 -3.13
N VAL A 227 38.09 30.59 -3.50
CA VAL A 227 36.68 30.91 -3.24
C VAL A 227 35.75 30.04 -4.09
N GLU A 228 36.07 29.80 -5.36
CA GLU A 228 35.30 28.94 -6.26
C GLU A 228 35.18 27.51 -5.74
N ARG A 229 36.26 26.92 -5.23
CA ARG A 229 36.20 25.59 -4.61
C ARG A 229 35.30 25.57 -3.39
N LEU A 230 35.41 26.58 -2.54
CA LEU A 230 34.66 26.66 -1.30
C LEU A 230 33.17 26.86 -1.57
N LEU A 231 32.83 27.73 -2.52
CA LEU A 231 31.46 27.92 -3.00
C LEU A 231 30.91 26.63 -3.62
N GLY A 232 31.70 25.94 -4.45
CA GLY A 232 31.31 24.66 -5.05
C GLY A 232 30.92 23.62 -4.00
N THR A 233 31.74 23.43 -2.96
CA THR A 233 31.44 22.48 -1.88
C THR A 233 30.18 22.85 -1.09
N GLU A 234 29.97 24.13 -0.79
CA GLU A 234 28.75 24.61 -0.11
C GLU A 234 27.50 24.41 -0.98
N GLY A 235 27.61 24.69 -2.28
CA GLY A 235 26.51 24.52 -3.25
C GLY A 235 26.12 23.05 -3.43
N GLU A 236 27.10 22.16 -3.63
CA GLU A 236 26.88 20.72 -3.75
C GLU A 236 26.18 20.17 -2.50
N PHE A 237 26.63 20.55 -1.31
CA PHE A 237 26.00 20.12 -0.07
C PHE A 237 24.59 20.70 0.11
N ALA A 238 24.35 21.95 -0.30
CA ALA A 238 23.02 22.55 -0.27
C ALA A 238 22.02 21.83 -1.19
N GLU A 239 22.45 21.45 -2.40
CA GLU A 239 21.63 20.65 -3.33
C GLU A 239 21.34 19.24 -2.80
N GLU A 240 22.36 18.58 -2.24
CA GLU A 240 22.20 17.28 -1.61
C GLU A 240 21.23 17.37 -0.42
N LEU A 241 21.42 18.35 0.47
CA LEU A 241 20.56 18.59 1.61
C LEU A 241 19.11 18.84 1.18
N PHE A 242 18.86 19.65 0.14
CA PHE A 242 17.51 19.82 -0.38
C PHE A 242 16.90 18.50 -0.85
N THR A 243 17.67 17.70 -1.59
CA THR A 243 17.23 16.39 -2.08
C THR A 243 16.85 15.47 -0.92
N LEU A 244 17.73 15.38 0.08
CA LEU A 244 17.53 14.58 1.29
C LEU A 244 16.32 15.03 2.11
N LEU A 245 16.00 16.33 2.12
CA LEU A 245 14.94 16.89 2.96
C LEU A 245 13.62 17.14 2.22
N SER A 246 13.60 17.02 0.90
CA SER A 246 12.42 17.23 0.08
C SER A 246 11.24 16.33 0.49
N PHE A 247 11.51 15.11 0.97
CA PHE A 247 10.46 14.23 1.49
C PHE A 247 9.79 14.79 2.76
N CYS A 248 10.54 15.50 3.63
CA CYS A 248 9.98 16.13 4.82
C CYS A 248 8.99 17.23 4.45
N ALA A 249 9.31 18.01 3.42
CA ALA A 249 8.46 19.09 2.93
C ALA A 249 7.16 18.59 2.29
N THR A 250 7.14 17.38 1.73
CA THR A 250 5.91 16.80 1.14
C THR A 250 4.96 16.21 2.18
N ARG A 251 5.30 16.24 3.48
CA ARG A 251 4.42 15.77 4.56
C ARG A 251 3.32 16.80 4.85
N PRO A 252 2.12 16.37 5.30
CA PRO A 252 1.02 17.31 5.57
C PRO A 252 1.38 18.28 6.70
N ALA A 253 1.45 19.59 6.47
CA ALA A 253 1.93 20.58 7.43
C ALA A 253 1.11 20.69 8.75
N ASP A 254 -0.16 20.27 8.75
CA ASP A 254 -1.02 20.36 9.93
C ASP A 254 -0.58 19.38 11.03
N ALA A 255 0.13 19.90 12.04
CA ALA A 255 0.57 19.16 13.22
C ALA A 255 -0.57 18.41 13.93
N THR A 256 -1.80 18.94 13.90
CA THR A 256 -2.95 18.24 14.50
C THR A 256 -3.45 17.10 13.63
N ALA A 257 -3.42 17.23 12.30
CA ALA A 257 -3.69 16.12 11.40
C ALA A 257 -2.60 15.03 11.49
N LYS A 258 -1.33 15.43 11.64
CA LYS A 258 -0.18 14.52 11.84
C LYS A 258 -0.30 13.71 13.13
N GLN A 259 -0.57 14.37 14.26
CA GLN A 259 -0.71 13.67 15.54
C GLN A 259 -1.92 12.73 15.53
N ARG A 260 -3.06 13.17 14.97
CA ARG A 260 -4.24 12.30 14.79
C ARG A 260 -3.94 11.10 13.91
N HIS A 261 -3.09 11.24 12.90
CA HIS A 261 -2.66 10.11 12.06
C HIS A 261 -1.82 9.09 12.85
N ILE A 262 -0.88 9.56 13.66
CA ILE A 262 -0.07 8.69 14.55
C ILE A 262 -0.97 7.98 15.57
N ASP A 263 -1.87 8.71 16.22
CA ASP A 263 -2.81 8.17 17.21
C ASP A 263 -3.73 7.12 16.56
N LEU A 264 -4.15 7.34 15.32
CA LEU A 264 -4.95 6.39 14.55
C LEU A 264 -4.17 5.11 14.17
N LEU A 265 -2.93 5.25 13.71
CA LEU A 265 -2.07 4.09 13.43
C LEU A 265 -1.87 3.25 14.70
N GLN A 266 -1.70 3.92 15.83
CA GLN A 266 -1.58 3.28 17.12
C GLN A 266 -2.89 2.59 17.53
N SER A 267 -4.05 3.24 17.36
CA SER A 267 -5.35 2.63 17.67
C SER A 267 -5.68 1.44 16.77
N VAL A 268 -5.30 1.49 15.48
CA VAL A 268 -5.43 0.36 14.55
C VAL A 268 -4.53 -0.79 14.97
N GLN A 269 -3.29 -0.52 15.40
CA GLN A 269 -2.39 -1.55 15.92
C GLN A 269 -2.90 -2.17 17.22
N GLU A 270 -3.36 -1.35 18.16
CA GLU A 270 -3.97 -1.81 19.41
C GLU A 270 -5.21 -2.66 19.13
N THR A 271 -6.07 -2.21 18.21
CA THR A 271 -7.23 -3.01 17.75
C THR A 271 -6.78 -4.30 17.10
N ARG A 272 -5.69 -4.29 16.31
CA ARG A 272 -5.13 -5.49 15.69
C ARG A 272 -4.61 -6.46 16.74
N HIS A 273 -3.95 -5.98 17.78
CA HIS A 273 -3.46 -6.79 18.91
C HIS A 273 -4.58 -7.29 19.83
N GLN A 274 -5.67 -6.54 19.95
CA GLN A 274 -6.88 -6.92 20.67
C GLN A 274 -7.83 -7.79 19.84
N THR A 275 -7.63 -7.89 18.52
CA THR A 275 -8.42 -8.83 17.72
C THR A 275 -8.20 -10.23 18.28
N PRO A 276 -9.28 -10.95 18.64
CA PRO A 276 -9.15 -12.31 19.18
C PRO A 276 -8.25 -13.13 18.28
N PRO A 277 -7.38 -14.00 18.84
CA PRO A 277 -6.42 -14.78 18.06
C PRO A 277 -7.09 -15.57 16.93
N GLU A 278 -8.35 -15.97 17.10
CA GLU A 278 -9.20 -16.59 16.08
C GLU A 278 -9.39 -15.75 14.81
N VAL A 279 -9.53 -14.42 14.95
CA VAL A 279 -9.69 -13.50 13.80
C VAL A 279 -8.35 -13.22 13.14
N GLN A 280 -7.28 -13.08 13.92
CA GLN A 280 -5.94 -12.97 13.33
C GLN A 280 -5.53 -14.25 12.60
N GLN A 281 -5.97 -15.40 13.10
CA GLN A 281 -5.76 -16.68 12.44
C GLN A 281 -6.57 -16.75 11.15
N ALA A 282 -7.85 -16.32 11.15
CA ALA A 282 -8.66 -16.23 9.94
C ALA A 282 -8.08 -15.27 8.87
N ILE A 283 -7.48 -14.14 9.29
CA ILE A 283 -6.80 -13.20 8.38
C ILE A 283 -5.51 -13.80 7.83
N ARG A 284 -4.67 -14.43 8.68
CA ARG A 284 -3.45 -15.10 8.22
C ARG A 284 -3.75 -16.27 7.31
N GLU A 285 -4.79 -17.03 7.61
CA GLU A 285 -5.33 -18.06 6.74
C GLU A 285 -5.80 -17.43 5.42
N ALA A 286 -6.55 -16.32 5.43
CA ALA A 286 -6.98 -15.63 4.22
C ALA A 286 -5.80 -15.07 3.38
N GLU A 287 -4.76 -14.51 4.00
CA GLU A 287 -3.55 -14.01 3.34
C GLU A 287 -2.69 -15.13 2.76
N GLN A 288 -2.46 -16.20 3.54
CA GLN A 288 -1.81 -17.42 3.05
C GLN A 288 -2.63 -18.04 1.91
N MET A 289 -3.96 -17.99 2.00
CA MET A 289 -4.88 -18.43 0.96
C MET A 289 -4.91 -17.49 -0.27
N ALA A 290 -4.56 -16.21 -0.13
CA ALA A 290 -4.39 -15.27 -1.24
C ALA A 290 -3.06 -15.50 -1.97
N SER A 291 -1.99 -15.86 -1.24
CA SER A 291 -0.69 -16.25 -1.79
C SER A 291 -0.66 -17.67 -2.39
N ALA A 292 -1.77 -18.41 -2.28
CA ALA A 292 -1.89 -19.78 -2.74
C ALA A 292 -1.69 -19.91 -4.26
N SER A 293 -1.02 -21.00 -4.65
CA SER A 293 -0.69 -21.34 -6.04
C SER A 293 -1.93 -21.35 -6.95
N LEU A 294 -1.76 -21.02 -8.24
CA LEU A 294 -2.80 -21.07 -9.28
C LEU A 294 -3.76 -22.29 -9.18
N PRO A 295 -3.30 -23.54 -8.99
CA PRO A 295 -4.19 -24.68 -8.84
C PRO A 295 -5.08 -24.62 -7.60
N GLN A 296 -4.63 -24.00 -6.49
CA GLN A 296 -5.47 -23.79 -5.31
C GLN A 296 -6.54 -22.72 -5.55
N ARG A 297 -6.22 -21.65 -6.29
CA ARG A 297 -7.21 -20.64 -6.69
C ARG A 297 -8.28 -21.22 -7.60
N VAL A 298 -7.90 -22.03 -8.59
CA VAL A 298 -8.84 -22.72 -9.50
C VAL A 298 -9.71 -23.72 -8.73
N SER A 299 -9.12 -24.53 -7.85
CA SER A 299 -9.87 -25.47 -7.01
C SER A 299 -10.89 -24.75 -6.11
N ARG A 300 -10.55 -23.57 -5.61
CA ARG A 300 -11.44 -22.76 -4.78
C ARG A 300 -12.56 -22.13 -5.57
N PHE A 301 -12.27 -21.59 -6.76
CA PHE A 301 -13.29 -21.08 -7.67
C PHE A 301 -14.30 -22.18 -8.03
N ILE A 302 -13.80 -23.38 -8.33
CA ILE A 302 -14.65 -24.55 -8.58
C ILE A 302 -15.49 -24.89 -7.33
N ARG A 303 -14.91 -24.90 -6.13
CA ARG A 303 -15.67 -25.23 -4.92
C ARG A 303 -16.74 -24.19 -4.56
N LEU A 304 -16.43 -22.90 -4.69
CA LEU A 304 -17.32 -21.81 -4.28
C LEU A 304 -18.39 -21.48 -5.31
N ASN A 305 -18.08 -21.62 -6.60
CA ASN A 305 -18.99 -21.18 -7.67
C ASN A 305 -19.62 -22.33 -8.45
N LEU A 306 -19.10 -23.57 -8.39
CA LEU A 306 -19.64 -24.68 -9.19
C LEU A 306 -20.78 -25.43 -8.49
N TRP A 307 -20.91 -25.33 -7.16
CA TRP A 307 -21.94 -26.06 -6.41
C TRP A 307 -23.38 -25.78 -6.86
N PRO A 308 -23.79 -24.55 -7.24
CA PRO A 308 -25.14 -24.29 -7.72
C PRO A 308 -25.42 -25.01 -9.04
N PHE A 309 -24.42 -25.08 -9.91
CA PHE A 309 -24.51 -25.76 -11.20
C PHE A 309 -24.58 -27.28 -11.04
N ILE A 310 -23.80 -27.85 -10.13
CA ILE A 310 -23.85 -29.29 -9.80
C ILE A 310 -25.24 -29.68 -9.30
N LEU A 311 -25.80 -28.93 -8.36
CA LEU A 311 -27.15 -29.19 -7.85
C LEU A 311 -28.22 -29.01 -8.93
N THR A 312 -28.09 -27.98 -9.75
CA THR A 312 -29.00 -27.71 -10.87
C THR A 312 -29.00 -28.87 -11.88
N LEU A 313 -27.83 -29.37 -12.26
CA LEU A 313 -27.70 -30.51 -13.17
C LEU A 313 -28.27 -31.80 -12.54
N ALA A 314 -28.02 -32.04 -11.26
CA ALA A 314 -28.59 -33.18 -10.54
C ALA A 314 -30.13 -33.12 -10.58
N LEU A 315 -30.71 -31.97 -10.23
CA LEU A 315 -32.16 -31.77 -10.24
C LEU A 315 -32.76 -31.90 -11.65
N ALA A 316 -32.11 -31.34 -12.66
CA ALA A 316 -32.52 -31.46 -14.06
C ALA A 316 -32.52 -32.92 -14.52
N GLY A 317 -31.49 -33.71 -14.18
CA GLY A 317 -31.43 -35.13 -14.51
C GLY A 317 -32.57 -35.94 -13.89
N LYS A 318 -32.88 -35.67 -12.61
CA LYS A 318 -34.02 -36.30 -11.91
C LYS A 318 -35.36 -35.89 -12.52
N PHE A 319 -35.49 -34.63 -12.93
CA PHE A 319 -36.67 -34.13 -13.63
C PHE A 319 -36.86 -34.84 -14.98
N GLY A 320 -35.80 -34.95 -15.80
CA GLY A 320 -35.85 -35.70 -17.07
C GLY A 320 -36.28 -37.15 -16.89
N LYS A 321 -35.82 -37.80 -15.83
CA LYS A 321 -36.23 -39.18 -15.48
C LYS A 321 -37.71 -39.27 -15.12
N ALA A 322 -38.24 -38.30 -14.38
CA ALA A 322 -39.66 -38.26 -14.07
C ALA A 322 -40.49 -38.14 -15.35
N VAL A 323 -40.05 -37.29 -16.29
CA VAL A 323 -40.71 -37.10 -17.60
C VAL A 323 -40.67 -38.37 -18.45
N SER A 324 -39.55 -39.10 -18.49
CA SER A 324 -39.46 -40.35 -19.27
C SER A 324 -40.45 -41.42 -18.78
N GLY A 325 -40.67 -41.51 -17.47
CA GLY A 325 -41.69 -42.37 -16.88
C GLY A 325 -43.12 -42.06 -17.37
N PHE A 326 -43.45 -40.78 -17.58
CA PHE A 326 -44.74 -40.38 -18.14
C PHE A 326 -44.89 -40.73 -19.63
N GLY A 327 -43.80 -40.67 -20.40
CA GLY A 327 -43.78 -41.05 -21.81
C GLY A 327 -44.12 -42.53 -22.03
N GLY A 328 -43.57 -43.41 -21.18
CA GLY A 328 -43.86 -44.85 -21.21
C GLY A 328 -45.32 -45.20 -20.90
N LEU A 329 -45.96 -44.47 -19.98
CA LEU A 329 -47.37 -44.65 -19.62
C LEU A 329 -48.33 -44.36 -20.79
N ARG A 330 -47.97 -43.48 -21.74
CA ARG A 330 -48.79 -43.21 -22.93
C ARG A 330 -48.77 -44.36 -23.94
N ARG A 331 -47.67 -45.11 -24.06
CA ARG A 331 -47.60 -46.27 -24.97
C ARG A 331 -48.44 -47.45 -24.50
N LEU A 332 -48.56 -47.64 -23.18
CA LEU A 332 -49.40 -48.71 -22.60
C LEU A 332 -50.90 -48.46 -22.76
N ARG A 333 -51.34 -47.23 -23.09
CA ARG A 333 -52.76 -46.88 -23.24
C ARG A 333 -53.26 -46.97 -24.70
N VAL A 334 -52.40 -47.32 -25.66
CA VAL A 334 -52.74 -47.43 -27.11
C VAL A 334 -52.57 -48.87 -27.62
N ALA A 335 -52.41 -49.86 -26.73
CA ALA A 335 -52.52 -51.26 -27.11
C ALA A 335 -54.02 -51.65 -27.12
N PRO A 336 -54.61 -52.02 -28.28
CA PRO A 336 -55.97 -52.55 -28.36
C PRO A 336 -56.12 -53.95 -27.78
#